data_AF-A0A662HYW1-F1
#
_entry.id   AF-A0A662HYW1-F1
#
_cell.length_a   1.000
_cell.length_b   1.000
_cell.length_c   1.000
_cell.angle_alpha   90.00
_cell.angle_beta   90.00
_cell.angle_gamma   90.00
#
_symmetry.space_group_name_H-M   'P 1'
#
loop_
_entity.id
_entity.type
_entity.pdbx_description
1 polymer ?
#
loop_
_entity_poly.entity_id
_entity_poly.type
_entity_poly.pdbx_seq_one_letter_code
_entity_poly.pdbx_strand_id
1 'polypeptide(L)'
;MTEYLSNPEKFVLAYLWYEYGGALYFSRGGEDPEKFLAKSILDELIKGRRPHNYDKLLEKLAAAFKKLAEYWMIELSGYEVKLTSYGQQVAGSIGKSEYESLKNLVAQGKI
;
A
#
# COMPACT_ATOMS: atom_id res chain seq x y z
N MET A 1 17.07 -0.89 7.40
CA MET A 1 17.04 -0.52 5.97
C MET A 1 15.76 0.22 5.56
N THR A 2 14.66 0.17 6.30
CA THR A 2 13.39 0.86 5.95
C THR A 2 13.11 2.12 6.78
N GLU A 3 14.06 2.61 7.56
CA GLU A 3 13.83 3.70 8.53
C GLU A 3 13.48 5.06 7.88
N TYR A 4 13.81 5.25 6.61
CA TYR A 4 13.42 6.44 5.84
C TYR A 4 12.00 6.36 5.28
N LEU A 5 11.36 5.18 5.30
CA LEU A 5 9.99 5.00 4.84
C LEU A 5 9.02 5.29 5.97
N SER A 6 7.99 6.05 5.66
CA SER A 6 6.83 6.25 6.53
C SER A 6 6.02 4.97 6.68
N ASN A 7 5.20 4.89 7.73
CA ASN A 7 4.35 3.73 7.94
C ASN A 7 3.43 3.41 6.74
N PRO A 8 2.75 4.38 6.09
CA PRO A 8 1.96 4.10 4.89
C PRO A 8 2.77 3.44 3.76
N GLU A 9 3.99 3.91 3.51
CA GLU A 9 4.87 3.37 2.46
C GLU A 9 5.32 1.95 2.80
N LYS A 10 5.75 1.71 4.05
CA LYS A 10 6.07 0.36 4.53
C LYS A 10 4.89 -0.59 4.39
N PHE A 11 3.71 -0.11 4.78
CA PHE A 11 2.48 -0.90 4.69
C PHE A 11 2.17 -1.28 3.25
N VAL A 12 2.18 -0.33 2.30
CA VAL A 12 1.88 -0.61 0.88
C VAL A 12 2.86 -1.65 0.30
N LEU A 13 4.17 -1.49 0.51
CA LEU A 13 5.17 -2.46 0.05
C LEU A 13 4.93 -3.85 0.62
N ALA A 14 4.78 -3.93 1.94
CA ALA A 14 4.59 -5.20 2.62
C ALA A 14 3.26 -5.85 2.25
N TYR A 15 2.20 -5.06 2.05
CA TYR A 15 0.90 -5.57 1.63
C TYR A 15 0.97 -6.17 0.22
N LEU A 16 1.59 -5.49 -0.75
CA LEU A 16 1.81 -6.06 -2.08
C LEU A 16 2.64 -7.36 -2.00
N TRP A 17 3.66 -7.40 -1.15
CA TRP A 17 4.51 -8.58 -0.95
C TRP A 17 3.76 -9.77 -0.34
N TYR A 18 3.11 -9.57 0.81
CA TYR A 18 2.51 -10.66 1.60
C TYR A 18 1.15 -11.12 1.07
N GLU A 19 0.34 -10.23 0.51
CA GLU A 19 -1.01 -10.56 0.05
C GLU A 19 -1.05 -10.92 -1.44
N TYR A 20 -0.14 -10.35 -2.24
CA TYR A 20 -0.16 -10.46 -3.70
C TYR A 20 1.14 -11.00 -4.32
N GLY A 21 2.09 -11.46 -3.50
CA GLY A 21 3.37 -11.99 -3.99
C GLY A 21 4.21 -10.97 -4.77
N GLY A 22 3.94 -9.68 -4.59
CA GLY A 22 4.65 -8.57 -5.20
C GLY A 22 4.02 -7.99 -6.47
N ALA A 23 2.87 -8.50 -6.96
CA ALA A 23 2.20 -7.92 -8.13
C ALA A 23 0.67 -8.06 -8.06
N LEU A 24 -0.05 -7.01 -8.48
CA LEU A 24 -1.50 -6.95 -8.50
C LEU A 24 -1.98 -6.32 -9.81
N TYR A 25 -2.86 -7.04 -10.52
CA TYR A 25 -3.61 -6.50 -11.65
C TYR A 25 -4.91 -5.86 -11.18
N PHE A 26 -5.28 -4.74 -11.79
CA PHE A 26 -6.50 -4.01 -11.45
C PHE A 26 -7.15 -3.34 -12.66
N SER A 27 -8.44 -3.05 -12.53
CA SER A 27 -9.20 -2.27 -13.51
C SER A 27 -9.86 -1.08 -12.83
N ARG A 28 -9.37 0.13 -13.13
CA ARG A 28 -9.71 1.38 -12.43
C ARG A 28 -10.69 2.28 -13.19
N GLY A 29 -11.12 1.89 -14.39
CA GLY A 29 -11.86 2.77 -15.28
C GLY A 29 -11.10 4.08 -15.53
N GLY A 30 -11.70 5.22 -15.16
CA GLY A 30 -11.09 6.55 -15.27
C GLY A 30 -10.51 7.12 -13.97
N GLU A 31 -10.51 6.38 -12.85
CA GLU A 31 -9.95 6.86 -11.57
C GLU A 31 -8.41 6.83 -11.59
N ASP A 32 -7.75 7.70 -10.80
CA ASP A 32 -6.30 7.66 -10.64
C ASP A 32 -5.85 6.32 -10.03
N PRO A 33 -4.79 5.67 -10.56
CA PRO A 33 -4.40 4.33 -10.15
C PRO A 33 -4.03 4.25 -8.67
N GLU A 34 -3.36 5.26 -8.11
CA GLU A 34 -2.99 5.32 -6.70
C GLU A 34 -4.22 5.36 -5.79
N LYS A 35 -5.21 6.17 -6.17
CA LYS A 35 -6.45 6.34 -5.41
C LYS A 35 -7.31 5.09 -5.47
N PHE A 36 -7.43 4.49 -6.66
CA PHE A 36 -8.14 3.23 -6.86
C PHE A 36 -7.54 2.11 -6.01
N LEU A 37 -6.20 1.95 -6.05
CA LEU A 37 -5.51 0.93 -5.27
C LEU A 37 -5.67 1.16 -3.77
N ALA A 38 -5.44 2.38 -3.30
CA ALA A 38 -5.62 2.74 -1.90
C ALA A 38 -7.04 2.43 -1.40
N LYS A 39 -8.06 2.79 -2.19
CA LYS A 39 -9.46 2.49 -1.87
C LYS A 39 -9.73 0.98 -1.83
N SER A 40 -9.22 0.23 -2.82
CA SER A 40 -9.41 -1.23 -2.88
C SER A 40 -8.84 -1.91 -1.65
N ILE A 41 -7.61 -1.55 -1.24
CA ILE A 41 -6.97 -2.08 -0.04
C ILE A 41 -7.77 -1.73 1.22
N LEU A 42 -8.26 -0.50 1.33
CA LEU A 42 -9.05 -0.07 2.49
C LEU A 42 -10.41 -0.76 2.56
N ASP A 43 -11.09 -0.94 1.44
CA ASP A 43 -12.38 -1.64 1.39
C ASP A 43 -12.21 -3.15 1.73
N GLU A 44 -11.06 -3.75 1.44
CA GLU A 44 -10.72 -5.13 1.87
C GLU A 44 -10.48 -5.24 3.38
N LEU A 45 -9.74 -4.28 3.95
CA LEU A 45 -9.31 -4.32 5.35
C LEU A 45 -10.39 -3.82 6.32
N ILE A 46 -11.13 -2.79 5.95
CA ILE A 46 -12.10 -2.13 6.81
C ILE A 46 -13.49 -2.67 6.49
N LYS A 47 -13.78 -3.84 7.06
CA LYS A 47 -15.10 -4.46 6.96
C LYS A 47 -16.06 -3.82 7.96
N GLY A 48 -17.00 -3.01 7.47
CA GLY A 48 -18.06 -2.40 8.27
C GLY A 48 -18.03 -0.88 8.28
N ARG A 49 -18.17 -0.27 9.47
CA ARG A 49 -18.25 1.20 9.59
C ARG A 49 -16.89 1.82 9.30
N ARG A 50 -16.82 2.67 8.27
CA ARG A 50 -15.63 3.44 7.94
C ARG A 50 -15.19 4.30 9.14
N PRO A 51 -13.90 4.30 9.51
CA PRO A 51 -13.40 5.14 10.59
C PRO A 51 -13.56 6.62 10.23
N HIS A 52 -13.62 7.49 11.25
CA HIS A 52 -13.84 8.92 11.06
C HIS A 52 -12.78 9.58 10.14
N ASN A 53 -11.57 9.01 10.09
CA ASN A 53 -10.47 9.51 9.29
C ASN A 53 -10.19 8.69 8.02
N TYR A 54 -11.19 7.94 7.53
CA TYR A 54 -11.08 7.14 6.31
C TYR A 54 -10.53 7.95 5.12
N ASP A 55 -11.05 9.16 4.89
CA ASP A 55 -10.60 9.97 3.75
C ASP A 55 -9.14 10.40 3.90
N LYS A 56 -8.69 10.75 5.12
CA LYS A 56 -7.29 11.06 5.39
C LYS A 56 -6.39 9.84 5.19
N LEU A 57 -6.87 8.66 5.56
CA LEU A 57 -6.16 7.40 5.38
C LEU A 57 -6.04 7.05 3.89
N LEU A 58 -7.11 7.23 3.12
CA LEU A 58 -7.13 7.05 1.68
C LEU A 58 -6.07 7.94 1.00
N GLU A 59 -6.05 9.23 1.32
CA GLU A 59 -5.07 10.17 0.77
C GLU A 59 -3.63 9.81 1.15
N LYS A 60 -3.39 9.36 2.39
CA LYS A 60 -2.06 8.89 2.82
C LYS A 60 -1.58 7.66 2.04
N LEU A 61 -2.46 6.69 1.81
CA LEU A 61 -2.11 5.48 1.06
C LEU A 61 -1.92 5.78 -0.43
N ALA A 62 -2.75 6.63 -1.03
CA ALA A 62 -2.58 7.07 -2.40
C ALA A 62 -1.23 7.82 -2.57
N ALA A 63 -0.89 8.72 -1.64
CA ALA A 63 0.40 9.38 -1.64
C ALA A 63 1.58 8.39 -1.45
N ALA A 64 1.38 7.32 -0.68
CA ALA A 64 2.39 6.28 -0.52
C ALA A 64 2.65 5.54 -1.84
N PHE A 65 1.62 5.14 -2.58
CA PHE A 65 1.80 4.56 -3.93
C PHE A 65 2.60 5.49 -4.84
N LYS A 66 2.22 6.78 -4.88
CA LYS A 66 2.92 7.77 -5.70
C LYS A 66 4.41 7.86 -5.35
N LYS A 67 4.74 8.01 -4.06
CA LYS A 67 6.13 8.11 -3.60
C LYS A 67 6.93 6.83 -3.83
N LEU A 68 6.33 5.66 -3.62
CA LEU A 68 7.00 4.38 -3.88
C LEU A 68 7.33 4.22 -5.37
N ALA A 69 6.50 4.76 -6.27
CA ALA A 69 6.80 4.82 -7.70
C ALA A 69 7.95 5.80 -7.98
N GLU A 70 7.94 6.99 -7.36
CA GLU A 70 9.03 7.98 -7.44
C GLU A 70 10.37 7.43 -6.91
N TYR A 71 10.32 6.57 -5.87
CA TYR A 71 11.48 5.88 -5.29
C TYR A 71 11.91 4.64 -6.07
N TRP A 72 11.27 4.35 -7.20
CA TRP A 72 11.54 3.16 -8.01
C TRP A 72 11.40 1.83 -7.25
N MET A 73 10.53 1.78 -6.24
CA MET A 73 10.23 0.56 -5.50
C MET A 73 9.05 -0.19 -6.11
N ILE A 74 8.14 0.52 -6.76
CA ILE A 74 7.06 -0.07 -7.53
C ILE A 74 7.06 0.47 -8.95
N GLU A 75 6.62 -0.37 -9.87
CA GLU A 75 6.16 0.06 -11.19
C GLU A 75 4.63 0.11 -11.15
N LEU A 76 4.08 1.29 -11.39
CA LEU A 76 2.64 1.51 -11.49
C LEU A 76 2.29 1.80 -12.94
N SER A 77 1.60 0.86 -13.57
CA SER A 77 1.06 1.01 -14.93
C SER A 77 -0.46 1.19 -14.88
N GLY A 78 -1.09 1.44 -16.02
CA GLY A 78 -2.53 1.70 -16.09
C GLY A 78 -3.42 0.57 -15.54
N TYR A 79 -2.92 -0.67 -15.45
CA TYR A 79 -3.68 -1.87 -15.09
C TYR A 79 -2.91 -2.84 -14.16
N GLU A 80 -1.70 -2.48 -13.72
CA GLU A 80 -0.86 -3.34 -12.90
C GLU A 80 -0.01 -2.49 -11.96
N VAL A 81 0.14 -2.96 -10.72
CA VAL A 81 1.17 -2.51 -9.80
C VAL A 81 2.05 -3.68 -9.45
N LYS A 82 3.36 -3.52 -9.52
CA LYS A 82 4.31 -4.57 -9.13
C LYS A 82 5.54 -3.99 -8.44
N LEU A 83 6.14 -4.78 -7.55
CA LEU A 83 7.41 -4.45 -6.93
C LEU A 83 8.55 -4.58 -7.94
N THR A 84 9.40 -3.57 -8.03
CA THR A 84 10.68 -3.69 -8.76
C THR A 84 11.63 -4.62 -8.01
N SER A 85 12.77 -4.98 -8.60
CA SER A 85 13.81 -5.75 -7.89
C SER A 85 14.26 -5.04 -6.60
N TYR A 86 14.31 -3.71 -6.61
CA TYR A 86 14.62 -2.92 -5.41
C TYR A 86 13.47 -2.98 -4.40
N GLY A 87 12.23 -2.79 -4.85
CA GLY A 87 11.05 -2.90 -3.99
C GLY A 87 10.91 -4.27 -3.32
N GLN A 88 11.23 -5.36 -4.02
CA GLN A 88 11.23 -6.72 -3.47
C GLN A 88 12.27 -6.89 -2.35
N GLN A 89 13.48 -6.36 -2.52
CA GLN A 89 14.50 -6.39 -1.47
C GLN A 89 14.06 -5.61 -0.24
N VAL A 90 13.49 -4.42 -0.43
CA VAL A 90 13.00 -3.57 0.65
C VAL A 90 11.82 -4.23 1.36
N ALA A 91 10.82 -4.71 0.62
CA ALA A 91 9.65 -5.38 1.17
C ALA A 91 10.01 -6.68 1.92
N GLY A 92 10.95 -7.47 1.39
CA GLY A 92 11.48 -8.68 2.04
C GLY A 92 12.22 -8.41 3.36
N SER A 93 12.67 -7.17 3.59
CA SER A 93 13.26 -6.75 4.87
C SER A 93 12.22 -6.38 5.93
N ILE A 94 10.95 -6.20 5.53
CA ILE A 94 9.83 -5.94 6.45
C ILE A 94 9.30 -7.28 6.96
N GLY A 95 9.59 -7.59 8.22
CA GLY A 95 9.18 -8.86 8.82
C GLY A 95 7.65 -9.00 8.91
N LYS A 96 7.14 -10.24 8.83
CA LYS A 96 5.70 -10.52 8.88
C LYS A 96 5.03 -9.90 10.12
N SER A 97 5.69 -9.90 11.28
CA SER A 97 5.16 -9.28 12.50
C SER A 97 5.02 -7.76 12.39
N GLU A 98 5.94 -7.07 11.70
CA GLU A 98 5.86 -5.63 11.45
C GLU A 98 4.70 -5.34 10.49
N TYR A 99 4.58 -6.13 9.42
CA TYR A 99 3.47 -6.06 8.48
C TYR A 99 2.10 -6.19 9.18
N GLU A 100 1.90 -7.22 10.00
CA GLU A 100 0.63 -7.42 10.73
C GLU A 100 0.33 -6.27 11.68
N SER A 101 1.37 -5.68 12.30
CA SER A 101 1.21 -4.49 13.15
C SER A 101 0.76 -3.27 12.33
N LEU A 102 1.37 -3.04 11.16
CA LEU A 102 0.98 -1.98 10.24
C LEU A 102 -0.45 -2.18 9.71
N LYS A 103 -0.81 -3.40 9.33
CA LYS A 103 -2.15 -3.77 8.86
C LYS A 103 -3.22 -3.46 9.93
N ASN A 104 -2.93 -3.77 11.19
CA ASN A 104 -3.81 -3.44 12.32
C ASN A 104 -3.95 -1.93 12.54
N LEU A 105 -2.86 -1.16 12.39
CA LEU A 105 -2.91 0.30 12.46
C LEU A 105 -3.75 0.89 11.33
N VAL A 106 -3.61 0.40 10.09
CA VAL A 106 -4.43 0.80 8.95
C VAL A 106 -5.91 0.52 9.21
N ALA A 107 -6.25 -0.69 9.65
CA ALA A 107 -7.64 -1.08 9.93
C ALA A 107 -8.29 -0.21 11.02
N GLN A 108 -7.51 0.32 11.95
CA GLN A 108 -7.97 1.24 13.00
C GLN A 108 -7.91 2.72 12.59
N GLY A 109 -7.39 3.03 11.40
CA GLY A 109 -7.12 4.41 10.97
C GLY A 109 -6.08 5.12 11.84
N LYS A 110 -4.98 4.48 12.22
CA LYS A 110 -3.96 5.05 13.11
C LYS A 110 -2.61 5.33 12.44
N ILE A 111 -2.58 5.23 11.12
CA ILE A 111 -1.39 5.41 10.27
C ILE A 111 -1.42 6.76 9.56
#